data_AF-A0A316SPJ9-F1
#
_entry.id   AF-A0A316SPJ9-F1
#
_cell.length_a   1.000
_cell.length_b   1.000
_cell.length_c   1.000
_cell.angle_alpha   90.00
_cell.angle_beta   90.00
_cell.angle_gamma   90.00
#
_symmetry.space_group_name_H-M   'P 1'
#
loop_
_entity.id
_entity.type
_entity.pdbx_description
1 polymer ?
#
loop_
_entity_poly.entity_id
_entity_poly.type
_entity_poly.pdbx_seq_one_letter_code
_entity_poly.pdbx_strand_id
1 'polypeptide(L)'
;MRKRLAFLLVLLIVFLLSGCSTIPLEKKELEEYKNIAIQELNIYLETKLTNNFYDDVGHNNLVSIVKNGIVKITKCREKTAIDLIKSEAQRDMDFVEPMESVGQFFSLQEAYNNKILTVNEIKKIAACNFEVEELESKIQYAIKKLYLESLKDSDYPNKKIEDISILHYYGQYGNCYVVQIIDAYADFPAVELECVVAGIVVKYSGPPIIVWERPDFNY
;
A
#
# COMPACT_ATOMS: atom_id res chain seq x y z
N MET A 1 42.42 -36.06 -45.80
CA MET A 1 42.88 -35.53 -44.49
C MET A 1 43.22 -34.03 -44.44
N ARG A 2 43.09 -33.23 -45.51
CA ARG A 2 43.40 -31.78 -45.47
C ARG A 2 42.24 -30.83 -45.14
N LYS A 3 40.98 -31.26 -45.26
CA LYS A 3 39.79 -30.39 -45.01
C LYS A 3 39.27 -30.42 -43.57
N ARG A 4 39.63 -31.44 -42.76
CA ARG A 4 39.26 -31.51 -41.32
C ARG A 4 40.27 -30.82 -40.40
N LEU A 5 41.49 -30.58 -40.86
CA LEU A 5 42.52 -29.87 -40.09
C LEU A 5 42.29 -28.35 -40.10
N ALA A 6 41.79 -27.80 -41.20
CA ALA A 6 41.48 -26.37 -41.32
C ALA A 6 40.26 -25.96 -40.47
N PHE A 7 39.26 -26.84 -40.32
CA PHE A 7 38.08 -26.58 -39.50
C PHE A 7 38.39 -26.59 -37.98
N LEU A 8 39.35 -27.43 -37.57
CA LEU A 8 39.81 -27.49 -36.17
C LEU A 8 40.69 -26.29 -35.79
N LEU A 9 41.44 -25.72 -36.75
CA LEU A 9 42.28 -24.54 -36.52
C LEU A 9 41.48 -23.23 -36.49
N VAL A 10 40.37 -23.14 -37.25
CA VAL A 10 39.47 -21.97 -37.21
C VAL A 10 38.66 -21.92 -35.91
N LEU A 11 38.23 -23.07 -35.36
CA LEU A 11 37.57 -23.13 -34.05
C LEU A 11 38.51 -22.78 -32.88
N LEU A 12 39.80 -23.08 -33.00
CA LEU A 12 40.80 -22.74 -31.99
C LEU A 12 41.18 -21.25 -31.99
N ILE A 13 41.10 -20.58 -33.13
CA ILE A 13 41.36 -19.13 -33.25
C ILE A 13 40.15 -18.29 -32.83
N VAL A 14 38.92 -18.80 -33.01
CA VAL A 14 37.71 -18.11 -32.51
C VAL A 14 37.60 -18.18 -30.97
N PHE A 15 38.13 -19.24 -30.33
CA PHE A 15 38.22 -19.32 -28.87
C PHE A 15 39.33 -18.45 -28.24
N LEU A 16 40.29 -17.97 -29.04
CA LEU A 16 41.36 -17.07 -28.57
C LEU A 16 41.02 -15.58 -28.76
N LEU A 17 39.91 -15.25 -29.43
CA LEU A 17 39.48 -13.87 -29.69
C LEU A 17 38.11 -13.52 -29.08
N SER A 18 37.39 -14.47 -28.48
CA SER A 18 36.39 -14.12 -27.46
C SER A 18 37.16 -13.78 -26.19
N GLY A 19 37.65 -12.54 -26.11
CA GLY A 19 38.06 -11.95 -24.85
C GLY A 19 36.89 -12.04 -23.88
N CYS A 20 36.84 -13.12 -23.10
CA CYS A 20 36.18 -13.14 -21.81
C CYS A 20 36.90 -12.09 -20.99
N SER A 21 36.49 -10.83 -21.14
CA SER A 21 36.83 -9.77 -20.21
C SER A 21 36.20 -10.20 -18.89
N THR A 22 36.93 -10.98 -18.11
CA THR A 22 36.60 -11.27 -16.74
C THR A 22 36.50 -9.93 -16.06
N ILE A 23 35.28 -9.53 -15.68
CA ILE A 23 35.06 -8.36 -14.83
C ILE A 23 36.01 -8.53 -13.64
N PRO A 24 36.85 -7.53 -13.31
CA PRO A 24 37.76 -7.64 -12.17
C PRO A 24 36.99 -8.08 -10.93
N LEU A 25 37.52 -9.02 -10.16
CA LEU A 25 36.84 -9.61 -9.00
C LEU A 25 36.32 -8.53 -8.05
N GLU A 26 37.11 -7.49 -7.80
CA GLU A 26 36.75 -6.33 -6.98
C GLU A 26 35.53 -5.56 -7.53
N LYS A 27 35.42 -5.43 -8.86
CA LYS A 27 34.25 -4.81 -9.50
C LYS A 27 33.01 -5.68 -9.36
N LYS A 28 33.16 -7.01 -9.42
CA LYS A 28 32.05 -7.95 -9.19
C LYS A 28 31.58 -7.88 -7.73
N GLU A 29 32.51 -7.87 -6.76
CA GLU A 29 32.21 -7.73 -5.34
C GLU A 29 31.52 -6.39 -5.02
N LEU A 30 31.93 -5.30 -5.66
CA LEU A 30 31.30 -4.00 -5.47
C LEU A 30 29.85 -3.98 -6.01
N GLU A 31 29.60 -4.54 -7.18
CA GLU A 31 28.23 -4.60 -7.73
C GLU A 31 27.32 -5.52 -6.90
N GLU A 32 27.83 -6.64 -6.40
CA GLU A 32 27.12 -7.49 -5.44
C GLU A 32 26.76 -6.71 -4.16
N TYR A 33 27.72 -5.96 -3.64
CA TYR A 33 27.52 -5.12 -2.45
C TYR A 33 26.46 -4.03 -2.67
N LYS A 34 26.44 -3.37 -3.84
CA LYS A 34 25.37 -2.42 -4.21
C LYS A 34 24.00 -3.08 -4.23
N ASN A 35 23.89 -4.27 -4.83
CA ASN A 35 22.63 -4.99 -4.94
C ASN A 35 22.08 -5.35 -3.55
N ILE A 36 22.95 -5.80 -2.63
CA ILE A 36 22.57 -6.09 -1.24
C ILE A 36 22.06 -4.81 -0.56
N ALA A 37 22.79 -3.69 -0.65
CA ALA A 37 22.36 -2.43 -0.04
C ALA A 37 21.02 -1.91 -0.60
N ILE A 38 20.78 -2.07 -1.90
CA ILE A 38 19.50 -1.73 -2.54
C ILE A 38 18.37 -2.62 -2.01
N GLN A 39 18.61 -3.93 -1.89
CA GLN A 39 17.63 -4.86 -1.32
C GLN A 39 17.28 -4.50 0.12
N GLU A 40 18.28 -4.18 0.95
CA GLU A 40 18.07 -3.76 2.33
C GLU A 40 17.23 -2.48 2.44
N LEU A 41 17.44 -1.49 1.57
CA LEU A 41 16.59 -0.29 1.53
C LEU A 41 15.14 -0.60 1.17
N ASN A 42 14.92 -1.46 0.18
CA ASN A 42 13.56 -1.87 -0.21
C ASN A 42 12.87 -2.66 0.92
N ILE A 43 13.57 -3.59 1.56
CA ILE A 43 13.02 -4.34 2.71
C ILE A 43 12.63 -3.39 3.85
N TYR A 44 13.46 -2.38 4.11
CA TYR A 44 13.20 -1.40 5.14
C TYR A 44 11.96 -0.53 4.83
N LEU A 45 11.80 -0.09 3.57
CA LEU A 45 10.59 0.59 3.09
C LEU A 45 9.35 -0.28 3.28
N GLU A 46 9.38 -1.53 2.82
CA GLU A 46 8.25 -2.45 2.97
C GLU A 46 7.89 -2.67 4.43
N THR A 47 8.89 -2.77 5.31
CA THR A 47 8.68 -2.88 6.77
C THR A 47 7.96 -1.65 7.32
N LYS A 48 8.37 -0.44 6.91
CA LYS A 48 7.72 0.82 7.32
C LYS A 48 6.27 0.88 6.84
N LEU A 49 6.02 0.60 5.57
CA LEU A 49 4.69 0.63 4.94
C LEU A 49 3.74 -0.42 5.51
N THR A 50 4.27 -1.58 5.89
CA THR A 50 3.51 -2.63 6.55
C THR A 50 3.13 -2.21 7.97
N ASN A 51 4.12 -1.76 8.75
CA ASN A 51 3.95 -1.53 10.19
C ASN A 51 3.26 -0.21 10.55
N ASN A 52 3.20 0.76 9.63
CA ASN A 52 2.66 2.08 9.94
C ASN A 52 1.66 2.56 8.87
N PHE A 53 0.99 3.68 9.16
CA PHE A 53 0.06 4.34 8.25
C PHE A 53 0.68 5.62 7.74
N TYR A 54 0.64 5.85 6.45
CA TYR A 54 1.14 7.09 5.85
C TYR A 54 0.06 7.64 4.94
N ASP A 55 -0.11 8.95 4.94
CA ASP A 55 -0.90 9.64 3.92
C ASP A 55 -0.12 9.64 2.58
N ASP A 56 -0.70 10.22 1.52
CA ASP A 56 -0.06 10.27 0.21
C ASP A 56 1.30 10.97 0.27
N VAL A 57 1.41 12.03 1.07
CA VAL A 57 2.64 12.81 1.18
C VAL A 57 3.73 11.98 1.85
N GLY A 58 3.43 11.34 2.98
CA GLY A 58 4.33 10.44 3.69
C GLY A 58 4.73 9.23 2.83
N HIS A 59 3.77 8.59 2.17
CA HIS A 59 4.05 7.47 1.28
C HIS A 59 4.98 7.88 0.12
N ASN A 60 4.66 8.99 -0.57
CA ASN A 60 5.47 9.49 -1.68
C ASN A 60 6.87 9.91 -1.21
N ASN A 61 6.99 10.48 -0.01
CA ASN A 61 8.27 10.84 0.59
C ASN A 61 9.13 9.59 0.81
N LEU A 62 8.58 8.54 1.43
CA LEU A 62 9.30 7.28 1.65
C LEU A 62 9.79 6.66 0.33
N VAL A 63 8.92 6.56 -0.67
CA VAL A 63 9.27 6.02 -2.00
C VAL A 63 10.35 6.88 -2.67
N SER A 64 10.25 8.20 -2.57
CA SER A 64 11.23 9.15 -3.12
C SER A 64 12.60 9.01 -2.46
N ILE A 65 12.65 8.88 -1.13
CA ILE A 65 13.89 8.67 -0.36
C ILE A 65 14.61 7.41 -0.86
N VAL A 66 13.90 6.28 -0.96
CA VAL A 66 14.49 5.02 -1.44
C VAL A 66 14.95 5.13 -2.89
N LYS A 67 14.12 5.69 -3.77
CA LYS A 67 14.48 5.89 -5.18
C LYS A 67 15.76 6.73 -5.33
N ASN A 68 15.87 7.81 -4.56
CA ASN A 68 17.05 8.67 -4.57
C ASN A 68 18.28 7.95 -4.00
N GLY A 69 18.13 7.18 -2.92
CA GLY A 69 19.18 6.34 -2.34
C GLY A 69 19.71 5.31 -3.35
N ILE A 70 18.83 4.60 -4.05
CA ILE A 70 19.18 3.62 -5.09
C ILE A 70 19.97 4.29 -6.23
N VAL A 71 19.54 5.46 -6.70
CA VAL A 71 20.25 6.21 -7.74
C VAL A 71 21.67 6.59 -7.30
N LYS A 72 21.85 7.01 -6.05
CA LYS A 72 23.17 7.33 -5.48
C LYS A 72 24.05 6.08 -5.35
N ILE A 73 23.53 4.99 -4.77
CA ILE A 73 24.25 3.72 -4.59
C ILE A 73 24.75 3.16 -5.92
N THR A 74 23.90 3.17 -6.95
CA THR A 74 24.24 2.65 -8.30
C THR A 74 25.49 3.32 -8.88
N LYS A 75 25.66 4.63 -8.60
CA LYS A 75 26.78 5.45 -9.10
C LYS A 75 28.04 5.40 -8.21
N CYS A 76 27.95 4.84 -7.00
CA CYS A 76 29.07 4.80 -6.06
C CYS A 76 30.17 3.83 -6.48
N ARG A 77 31.40 4.10 -6.01
CA ARG A 77 32.60 3.31 -6.29
C ARG A 77 33.25 2.72 -5.03
N GLU A 78 32.74 3.08 -3.85
CA GLU A 78 33.33 2.72 -2.56
C GLU A 78 32.25 2.16 -1.63
N LYS A 79 32.57 1.06 -0.93
CA LYS A 79 31.64 0.38 -0.01
C LYS A 79 31.21 1.30 1.16
N THR A 80 32.16 2.06 1.71
CA THR A 80 31.91 3.04 2.78
C THR A 80 30.92 4.14 2.39
N ALA A 81 31.00 4.63 1.15
CA ALA A 81 30.05 5.60 0.63
C ALA A 81 28.64 4.99 0.47
N ILE A 82 28.56 3.72 0.06
CA ILE A 82 27.29 2.98 -0.04
C ILE A 82 26.65 2.84 1.35
N ASP A 83 27.42 2.48 2.38
CA ASP A 83 26.94 2.39 3.77
C ASP A 83 26.40 3.72 4.29
N LEU A 84 27.10 4.83 3.99
CA LEU A 84 26.66 6.16 4.38
C LEU A 84 25.33 6.51 3.72
N ILE A 85 25.20 6.31 2.40
CA ILE A 85 23.95 6.59 1.68
C ILE A 85 22.79 5.75 2.21
N LYS A 86 23.04 4.47 2.47
CA LYS A 86 22.03 3.56 3.04
C LYS A 86 21.58 4.07 4.42
N SER A 87 22.53 4.43 5.28
CA SER A 87 22.24 4.92 6.63
C SER A 87 21.50 6.26 6.61
N GLU A 88 21.86 7.17 5.69
CA GLU A 88 21.14 8.43 5.47
C GLU A 88 19.70 8.19 5.03
N ALA A 89 19.50 7.36 4.00
CA ALA A 89 18.16 7.05 3.51
C ALA A 89 17.29 6.38 4.59
N GLN A 90 17.85 5.49 5.41
CA GLN A 90 17.15 4.89 6.55
C GLN A 90 16.75 5.95 7.58
N ARG A 91 17.66 6.84 7.97
CA ARG A 91 17.32 7.96 8.87
C ARG A 91 16.25 8.88 8.27
N ASP A 92 16.35 9.22 6.99
CA ASP A 92 15.37 10.08 6.34
C ASP A 92 13.98 9.41 6.33
N MET A 93 13.91 8.09 6.13
CA MET A 93 12.66 7.33 6.27
C MET A 93 12.17 7.28 7.73
N ASP A 94 13.05 7.32 8.72
CA ASP A 94 12.69 7.44 10.14
C ASP A 94 12.04 8.78 10.48
N PHE A 95 12.40 9.86 9.76
CA PHE A 95 11.78 11.18 9.93
C PHE A 95 10.43 11.34 9.23
N VAL A 96 10.03 10.41 8.36
CA VAL A 96 8.68 10.43 7.81
C VAL A 96 7.70 9.93 8.87
N GLU A 97 6.91 10.85 9.40
CA GLU A 97 5.94 10.56 10.46
C GLU A 97 4.75 9.77 9.90
N PRO A 98 4.37 8.65 10.54
CA PRO A 98 3.13 7.98 10.22
C PRO A 98 1.93 8.75 10.78
N MET A 99 0.75 8.50 10.22
CA MET A 99 -0.51 8.98 10.76
C MET A 99 -0.71 8.43 12.18
N GLU A 100 -0.93 9.32 13.15
CA GLU A 100 -1.17 8.96 14.55
C GLU A 100 -2.52 8.24 14.76
N SER A 101 -3.48 8.47 13.87
CA SER A 101 -4.80 7.85 13.90
C SER A 101 -5.26 7.52 12.49
N VAL A 102 -6.00 6.42 12.36
CA VAL A 102 -6.50 5.88 11.08
C VAL A 102 -8.01 6.03 10.95
N GLY A 103 -8.57 6.91 11.79
CA GLY A 103 -10.00 7.19 11.87
C GLY A 103 -10.72 6.19 12.77
N GLN A 104 -12.05 6.33 12.80
CA GLN A 104 -12.92 5.47 13.60
C GLN A 104 -14.17 5.08 12.81
N PHE A 105 -14.65 3.86 13.02
CA PHE A 105 -15.93 3.40 12.49
C PHE A 105 -17.08 3.68 13.44
N PHE A 106 -18.19 4.10 12.86
CA PHE A 106 -19.49 4.24 13.50
C PHE A 106 -20.56 3.56 12.64
N SER A 107 -21.59 3.01 13.28
CA SER A 107 -22.85 2.74 12.60
C SER A 107 -23.54 4.05 12.19
N LEU A 108 -24.47 3.99 11.22
CA LEU A 108 -25.28 5.17 10.86
C LEU A 108 -26.01 5.78 12.08
N GLN A 109 -26.50 4.93 12.99
CA GLN A 109 -27.19 5.39 14.20
C GLN A 109 -26.25 6.09 15.17
N GLU A 110 -25.05 5.55 15.39
CA GLU A 110 -24.03 6.19 16.24
C GLU A 110 -23.56 7.51 15.65
N ALA A 111 -23.28 7.55 14.33
CA ALA A 111 -22.88 8.77 13.65
C ALA A 111 -23.97 9.86 13.75
N TYR A 112 -25.24 9.49 13.61
CA TYR A 112 -26.35 10.42 13.84
C TYR A 112 -26.43 10.89 15.31
N ASN A 113 -26.36 9.96 16.27
CA ASN A 113 -26.43 10.27 17.71
C ASN A 113 -25.29 11.21 18.14
N ASN A 114 -24.11 11.02 17.56
CA ASN A 114 -22.91 11.82 17.81
C ASN A 114 -22.89 13.14 17.03
N LYS A 115 -23.94 13.44 16.25
CA LYS A 115 -24.05 14.62 15.38
C LYS A 115 -22.96 14.71 14.30
N ILE A 116 -22.34 13.57 13.98
CA ILE A 116 -21.41 13.40 12.85
C ILE A 116 -22.20 13.49 11.54
N LEU A 117 -23.38 12.87 11.50
CA LEU A 117 -24.32 12.96 10.39
C LEU A 117 -25.59 13.70 10.80
N THR A 118 -26.07 14.56 9.92
CA THR A 118 -27.34 15.27 10.03
C THR A 118 -28.49 14.48 9.41
N VAL A 119 -29.73 14.81 9.78
CA VAL A 119 -30.94 14.22 9.17
C VAL A 119 -30.95 14.35 7.64
N ASN A 120 -30.46 15.47 7.10
CA ASN A 120 -30.41 15.68 5.65
C ASN A 120 -29.40 14.76 4.96
N GLU A 121 -28.30 14.43 5.62
CA GLU A 121 -27.29 13.50 5.09
C GLU A 121 -27.79 12.06 5.16
N ILE A 122 -28.49 11.68 6.24
CA ILE A 122 -29.19 10.39 6.30
C ILE A 122 -30.20 10.24 5.14
N LYS A 123 -30.94 11.30 4.78
CA LYS A 123 -31.83 11.27 3.60
C LYS A 123 -31.07 11.05 2.29
N LYS A 124 -29.91 11.66 2.12
CA LYS A 124 -29.06 11.47 0.93
C LYS A 124 -28.54 10.04 0.85
N ILE A 125 -28.07 9.49 1.97
CA ILE A 125 -27.61 8.10 2.08
C ILE A 125 -28.76 7.14 1.73
N ALA A 126 -29.96 7.37 2.27
CA ALA A 126 -31.14 6.55 1.99
C ALA A 126 -31.59 6.59 0.51
N ALA A 127 -31.33 7.70 -0.17
CA ALA A 127 -31.70 7.92 -1.57
C ALA A 127 -30.55 7.61 -2.55
N CYS A 128 -29.40 7.13 -2.07
CA CYS A 128 -28.22 6.90 -2.90
C CYS A 128 -28.49 5.82 -3.96
N ASN A 129 -28.10 6.10 -5.20
CA ASN A 129 -28.26 5.21 -6.35
C ASN A 129 -26.91 4.75 -6.95
N PHE A 130 -25.80 5.02 -6.25
CA PHE A 130 -24.43 4.64 -6.61
C PHE A 130 -23.96 5.11 -8.00
N GLU A 131 -24.41 6.28 -8.46
CA GLU A 131 -23.87 6.89 -9.68
C GLU A 131 -22.40 7.34 -9.48
N VAL A 132 -21.48 6.51 -9.98
CA VAL A 132 -20.05 6.70 -10.33
C VAL A 132 -19.28 7.83 -9.60
N GLU A 133 -19.45 7.99 -8.29
CA GLU A 133 -18.49 8.73 -7.47
C GLU A 133 -17.43 7.74 -6.99
N GLU A 134 -16.22 7.84 -7.55
CA GLU A 134 -15.12 6.95 -7.18
C GLU A 134 -14.44 7.46 -5.91
N LEU A 135 -14.38 6.60 -4.89
CA LEU A 135 -13.66 6.91 -3.66
C LEU A 135 -12.16 6.98 -3.94
N GLU A 136 -11.51 8.09 -3.56
CA GLU A 136 -10.06 8.26 -3.73
C GLU A 136 -9.28 7.05 -3.18
N SER A 137 -8.33 6.53 -3.95
CA SER A 137 -7.60 5.29 -3.62
C SER A 137 -6.93 5.33 -2.24
N LYS A 138 -6.47 6.51 -1.81
CA LYS A 138 -5.87 6.72 -0.49
C LYS A 138 -6.86 6.54 0.66
N ILE A 139 -8.09 7.04 0.49
CA ILE A 139 -9.16 6.93 1.48
C ILE A 139 -9.65 5.50 1.50
N GLN A 140 -9.80 4.88 0.32
CA GLN A 140 -10.10 3.47 0.21
C GLN A 140 -9.08 2.61 0.97
N TYR A 141 -7.78 2.86 0.79
CA TYR A 141 -6.72 2.14 1.49
C TYR A 141 -6.81 2.32 3.02
N ALA A 142 -6.98 3.56 3.51
CA ALA A 142 -7.11 3.84 4.93
C ALA A 142 -8.29 3.10 5.58
N ILE A 143 -9.46 3.16 4.94
CA ILE A 143 -10.67 2.45 5.38
C ILE A 143 -10.43 0.93 5.41
N LYS A 144 -9.89 0.35 4.33
CA LYS A 144 -9.61 -1.10 4.25
C LYS A 144 -8.63 -1.55 5.31
N LYS A 145 -7.59 -0.76 5.59
CA LYS A 145 -6.56 -1.11 6.57
C LYS A 145 -7.11 -1.03 8.00
N LEU A 146 -7.91 -0.02 8.35
CA LEU A 146 -8.60 0.00 9.65
C LEU A 146 -9.59 -1.17 9.78
N TYR A 147 -10.28 -1.52 8.71
CA TYR A 147 -11.16 -2.69 8.70
C TYR A 147 -10.38 -3.99 8.93
N LEU A 148 -9.25 -4.19 8.24
CA LEU A 148 -8.37 -5.33 8.45
C LEU A 148 -7.92 -5.47 9.90
N GLU A 149 -7.58 -4.36 10.54
CA GLU A 149 -7.20 -4.29 11.95
C GLU A 149 -8.35 -4.71 12.88
N SER A 150 -9.58 -4.33 12.55
CA SER A 150 -10.78 -4.77 13.31
C SER A 150 -11.04 -6.27 13.23
N LEU A 151 -10.48 -6.95 12.22
CA LEU A 151 -10.61 -8.40 12.03
C LEU A 151 -9.54 -9.22 12.78
N LYS A 152 -8.67 -8.58 13.57
CA LYS A 152 -7.55 -9.25 14.28
C LYS A 152 -7.99 -10.41 15.17
N ASP A 153 -9.14 -10.29 15.82
CA ASP A 153 -9.67 -11.31 16.73
C ASP A 153 -10.47 -12.42 16.02
N SER A 154 -10.52 -12.43 14.69
CA SER A 154 -11.27 -13.44 13.93
C SER A 154 -10.44 -14.70 13.62
N ASP A 155 -11.10 -15.85 13.51
CA ASP A 155 -10.51 -17.19 13.34
C ASP A 155 -9.67 -17.42 12.07
N TYR A 156 -9.62 -16.45 11.14
CA TYR A 156 -8.85 -16.60 9.90
C TYR A 156 -7.40 -16.14 10.07
N PRO A 157 -6.40 -17.06 10.01
CA PRO A 157 -4.99 -16.68 10.00
C PRO A 157 -4.61 -16.08 8.64
N ASN A 158 -3.67 -15.10 8.66
CA ASN A 158 -3.11 -14.46 7.47
C ASN A 158 -4.07 -13.60 6.64
N LYS A 159 -4.92 -12.79 7.31
CA LYS A 159 -5.78 -11.83 6.62
C LYS A 159 -4.95 -10.80 5.85
N LYS A 160 -5.44 -10.40 4.69
CA LYS A 160 -4.76 -9.48 3.77
C LYS A 160 -5.67 -8.34 3.37
N ILE A 161 -5.07 -7.19 3.09
CA ILE A 161 -5.84 -6.01 2.67
C ILE A 161 -6.44 -6.20 1.27
N GLU A 162 -5.80 -7.00 0.41
CA GLU A 162 -6.28 -7.33 -0.93
C GLU A 162 -7.60 -8.12 -0.91
N ASP A 163 -7.89 -8.81 0.20
CA ASP A 163 -9.12 -9.59 0.40
C ASP A 163 -10.29 -8.71 0.87
N ILE A 164 -10.07 -7.39 1.03
CA ILE A 164 -11.08 -6.42 1.48
C ILE A 164 -11.42 -5.47 0.33
N SER A 165 -12.71 -5.27 0.09
CA SER A 165 -13.24 -4.41 -0.96
C SER A 165 -14.30 -3.45 -0.42
N ILE A 166 -14.31 -2.22 -0.97
CA ILE A 166 -15.44 -1.31 -0.76
C ILE A 166 -16.52 -1.74 -1.74
N LEU A 167 -17.61 -2.31 -1.23
CA LEU A 167 -18.73 -2.79 -2.02
C LEU A 167 -19.53 -1.60 -2.57
N HIS A 168 -19.86 -0.66 -1.69
CA HIS A 168 -20.58 0.55 -2.06
C HIS A 168 -20.02 1.77 -1.33
N TYR A 169 -20.09 2.92 -2.00
CA TYR A 169 -19.75 4.23 -1.45
C TYR A 169 -20.96 5.16 -1.56
N TYR A 170 -21.40 5.70 -0.42
CA TYR A 170 -22.59 6.54 -0.30
C TYR A 170 -22.28 8.04 -0.30
N GLY A 171 -21.01 8.41 -0.45
CA GLY A 171 -20.53 9.79 -0.49
C GLY A 171 -19.76 10.23 0.76
N GLN A 172 -19.20 11.44 0.65
CA GLN A 172 -18.50 12.14 1.72
C GLN A 172 -19.42 13.18 2.37
N TYR A 173 -19.40 13.22 3.70
CA TYR A 173 -20.20 14.13 4.52
C TYR A 173 -19.28 14.77 5.58
N GLY A 174 -18.84 16.00 5.31
CA GLY A 174 -17.81 16.65 6.13
C GLY A 174 -16.51 15.86 6.10
N ASN A 175 -16.05 15.43 7.28
CA ASN A 175 -14.83 14.62 7.43
C ASN A 175 -15.08 13.10 7.41
N CYS A 176 -16.31 12.68 7.12
CA CYS A 176 -16.72 11.29 7.14
C CYS A 176 -17.02 10.72 5.75
N TYR A 177 -16.79 9.42 5.60
CA TYR A 177 -17.04 8.66 4.38
C TYR A 177 -17.96 7.49 4.72
N VAL A 178 -19.04 7.33 3.97
CA VAL A 178 -20.06 6.32 4.25
C VAL A 178 -19.93 5.19 3.23
N VAL A 179 -19.70 3.96 3.69
CA VAL A 179 -19.35 2.82 2.83
C VAL A 179 -20.03 1.53 3.30
N GLN A 180 -20.10 0.56 2.40
CA GLN A 180 -20.22 -0.85 2.73
C GLN A 180 -18.90 -1.55 2.41
N ILE A 181 -18.40 -2.35 3.34
CA ILE A 181 -17.15 -3.12 3.18
C ILE A 181 -17.50 -4.60 3.11
N ILE A 182 -16.93 -5.29 2.13
CA ILE A 182 -16.98 -6.74 2.02
C ILE A 182 -15.57 -7.30 2.13
N ASP A 183 -15.45 -8.49 2.69
CA ASP A 183 -14.21 -9.24 2.82
C ASP A 183 -14.41 -10.71 2.43
N ALA A 184 -13.32 -11.43 2.22
CA ALA A 184 -13.33 -12.85 1.86
C ALA A 184 -13.61 -13.81 3.04
N TYR A 185 -13.80 -13.30 4.25
CA TYR A 185 -13.88 -14.08 5.49
C TYR A 185 -15.29 -14.11 6.10
N ALA A 186 -16.18 -13.21 5.69
CA ALA A 186 -17.55 -13.11 6.16
C ALA A 186 -18.57 -13.34 5.03
N ASP A 187 -19.56 -14.18 5.31
CA ASP A 187 -20.69 -14.41 4.41
C ASP A 187 -21.82 -13.43 4.73
N PHE A 188 -22.23 -12.66 3.73
CA PHE A 188 -23.37 -11.75 3.83
C PHE A 188 -24.51 -12.21 2.94
N PRO A 189 -25.71 -12.47 3.49
CA PRO A 189 -26.85 -12.88 2.68
C PRO A 189 -27.29 -11.75 1.73
N ALA A 190 -27.66 -12.11 0.51
CA ALA A 190 -28.24 -11.19 -0.48
C ALA A 190 -29.73 -10.91 -0.20
N VAL A 191 -30.04 -10.55 1.05
CA VAL A 191 -31.39 -10.20 1.51
C VAL A 191 -31.44 -8.69 1.75
N GLU A 192 -32.54 -8.06 1.33
CA GLU A 192 -32.78 -6.65 1.65
C GLU A 192 -33.01 -6.50 3.16
N LEU A 193 -32.18 -5.65 3.76
CA LEU A 193 -32.22 -5.25 5.16
C LEU A 193 -32.64 -3.80 5.24
N GLU A 194 -33.21 -3.45 6.40
CA GLU A 194 -33.63 -2.08 6.71
C GLU A 194 -33.05 -1.67 8.06
N CYS A 195 -32.58 -0.42 8.16
CA CYS A 195 -32.36 0.23 9.44
C CYS A 195 -33.09 1.57 9.48
N VAL A 196 -33.57 1.95 10.66
CA VAL A 196 -34.30 3.21 10.86
C VAL A 196 -33.43 4.16 11.67
N VAL A 197 -33.00 5.26 11.04
CA VAL A 197 -32.18 6.29 11.67
C VAL A 197 -32.88 7.63 11.55
N ALA A 198 -33.10 8.33 12.67
CA ALA A 198 -33.84 9.60 12.70
C ALA A 198 -35.24 9.53 12.04
N GLY A 199 -35.91 8.37 12.12
CA GLY A 199 -37.21 8.13 11.47
C GLY A 199 -37.15 7.94 9.94
N ILE A 200 -35.95 7.85 9.36
CA ILE A 200 -35.71 7.57 7.95
C ILE A 200 -35.35 6.10 7.80
N VAL A 201 -36.04 5.39 6.90
CA VAL A 201 -35.72 4.01 6.54
C VAL A 201 -34.59 4.01 5.53
N VAL A 202 -33.48 3.34 5.86
CA VAL A 202 -32.35 3.10 4.97
C VAL A 202 -32.36 1.63 4.59
N LYS A 203 -32.49 1.36 3.29
CA LYS A 203 -32.48 0.00 2.74
C LYS A 203 -31.10 -0.34 2.21
N TYR A 204 -30.64 -1.56 2.46
CA TYR A 204 -29.37 -2.06 1.94
C TYR A 204 -29.41 -3.57 1.80
N SER A 205 -28.44 -4.16 1.10
CA SER A 205 -28.24 -5.61 1.03
C SER A 205 -26.78 -5.92 1.31
N GLY A 206 -26.51 -7.10 1.88
CA GLY A 206 -25.17 -7.53 2.23
C GLY A 206 -24.65 -6.91 3.55
N PRO A 207 -23.37 -6.49 3.62
CA PRO A 207 -22.76 -6.00 4.86
C PRO A 207 -23.42 -4.71 5.37
N PRO A 208 -23.32 -4.38 6.67
CA PRO A 208 -23.89 -3.15 7.21
C PRO A 208 -23.25 -1.90 6.58
N ILE A 209 -24.05 -0.83 6.45
CA ILE A 209 -23.53 0.50 6.12
C ILE A 209 -22.78 1.03 7.34
N ILE A 210 -21.53 1.45 7.12
CA ILE A 210 -20.67 2.02 8.14
C ILE A 210 -20.21 3.42 7.75
N VAL A 211 -19.96 4.23 8.76
CA VAL A 211 -19.42 5.58 8.64
C VAL A 211 -17.99 5.53 9.14
N TRP A 212 -17.04 5.88 8.28
CA TRP A 212 -15.66 6.09 8.67
C TRP A 212 -15.39 7.58 8.83
N GLU A 213 -15.04 8.01 10.04
CA GLU A 213 -14.60 9.37 10.32
C GLU A 213 -13.08 9.45 10.12
N ARG A 214 -12.66 10.29 9.18
CA ARG A 214 -11.23 10.59 8.99
C ARG A 214 -10.73 11.33 10.24
N PRO A 215 -9.52 11.05 10.74
CA PRO A 215 -8.97 11.82 11.85
C PRO A 215 -8.79 13.29 11.43
N ASP A 216 -9.20 14.21 12.29
CA ASP A 216 -8.82 15.61 12.17
C ASP A 216 -7.33 15.73 12.54
N PHE A 217 -6.48 16.07 11.57
CA PHE A 217 -5.18 16.68 11.88
C PHE A 217 -5.44 18.13 12.27
N ASN A 218 -5.99 18.35 13.47
CA ASN A 218 -5.99 19.66 14.08
C ASN A 218 -4.55 19.97 14.51
N TYR A 219 -3.81 20.67 13.65
CA TYR A 219 -2.55 21.33 13.98
C TYR A 219 -2.77 22.52 14.93
#